data_AF-B1Q270-F1
#
_entry.id   AF-B1Q270-F1
#
_cell.length_a   1.000
_cell.length_b   1.000
_cell.length_c   1.000
_cell.angle_alpha   90.00
_cell.angle_beta   90.00
_cell.angle_gamma   90.00
#
_symmetry.space_group_name_H-M   'P 1'
#
loop_
_entity.id
_entity.type
_entity.pdbx_description
1 polymer ?
#
loop_
_entity_poly.entity_id
_entity_poly.type
_entity_poly.pdbx_seq_one_letter_code
_entity_poly.pdbx_strand_id
1 'polypeptide(L)'
;MIFGKKSSIGNVFYDVQCVEQEKKKSNSILRQLSQLSRRSIESLSSTLSSPRTPSPRATFSDYPNPCELILLSALQAHIISGDDMRNCSTEIQALTLCEKQKLINFFKPEGDASGIIENNAFKAFNCSNLSSDLLKEDGSELLEQLWLKLNSLVIPSLQSMCFPLIEIDTSFDVQTLILTAFRDRVLAKLLQDADREFPQLKSILLTILVETEDIPTSLRTKIDICLGKSPSTSKPRYQKKIRSKTDSCLSSKRKSVSWMDDMQDNSRKSSTFCA
;
A
#
# COMPACT_ATOMS: atom_id res chain seq x y z
N MET A 1 -45.70 -3.05 46.06
CA MET A 1 -44.26 -2.91 46.36
C MET A 1 -43.50 -4.00 45.60
N ILE A 2 -42.58 -3.55 44.74
CA ILE A 2 -41.34 -4.18 44.28
C ILE A 2 -41.41 -5.58 43.61
N PHE A 3 -41.35 -5.56 42.28
CA PHE A 3 -40.83 -6.65 41.44
C PHE A 3 -39.29 -6.66 41.50
N GLY A 4 -38.69 -7.82 41.77
CA GLY A 4 -37.24 -8.03 41.84
C GLY A 4 -36.71 -8.97 40.75
N LYS A 5 -35.96 -8.38 39.82
CA LYS A 5 -34.80 -8.90 39.04
C LYS A 5 -34.89 -10.27 38.33
N LYS A 6 -35.03 -10.21 37.00
CA LYS A 6 -34.31 -11.08 36.06
C LYS A 6 -32.95 -10.43 35.76
N SER A 7 -31.86 -11.18 35.90
CA SER A 7 -30.51 -10.77 35.50
C SER A 7 -30.33 -11.12 34.02
N SER A 8 -30.01 -10.11 33.21
CA SER A 8 -29.77 -10.21 31.76
C SER A 8 -28.28 -10.03 31.50
N ILE A 9 -27.80 -10.86 30.58
CA ILE A 9 -26.50 -10.87 29.91
C ILE A 9 -26.06 -9.44 29.55
N GLY A 10 -24.91 -9.02 30.09
CA GLY A 10 -24.28 -7.75 29.78
C GLY A 10 -23.29 -7.91 28.64
N ASN A 11 -23.71 -7.49 27.44
CA ASN A 11 -22.80 -7.06 26.39
C ASN A 11 -22.20 -5.71 26.80
N VAL A 12 -20.89 -5.65 27.02
CA VAL A 12 -20.17 -4.40 27.25
C VAL A 12 -19.83 -3.80 25.89
N PHE A 13 -20.70 -2.89 25.42
CA PHE A 13 -20.36 -1.89 24.42
C PHE A 13 -19.47 -0.83 25.10
N TYR A 14 -18.24 -0.66 24.65
CA TYR A 14 -17.46 0.54 24.96
C TYR A 14 -17.91 1.65 24.02
N ASP A 15 -18.85 2.47 24.49
CA ASP A 15 -19.27 3.71 23.86
C ASP A 15 -18.27 4.81 24.26
N VAL A 16 -17.39 5.21 23.34
CA VAL A 16 -16.42 6.30 23.53
C VAL A 16 -17.16 7.62 23.33
N GLN A 17 -17.81 8.10 24.39
CA GLN A 17 -18.25 9.49 24.47
C GLN A 17 -17.08 10.36 24.96
N CYS A 18 -16.29 10.88 24.00
CA CYS A 18 -15.33 11.93 24.28
C CYS A 18 -16.08 13.29 24.26
N VAL A 19 -16.70 13.64 25.38
CA VAL A 19 -17.37 14.94 25.57
C VAL A 19 -16.33 16.04 25.74
N GLU A 20 -16.19 16.82 24.67
CA GLU A 20 -16.08 18.27 24.62
C GLU A 20 -15.85 19.03 25.96
N GLN A 21 -14.58 19.34 26.27
CA GLN A 21 -14.18 20.59 26.92
C GLN A 21 -12.64 20.74 26.91
N GLU A 22 -12.08 21.34 25.86
CA GLU A 22 -10.89 22.20 25.99
C GLU A 22 -10.81 23.16 24.80
N LYS A 23 -11.45 24.31 24.95
CA LYS A 23 -11.43 25.43 24.01
C LYS A 23 -10.28 26.36 24.41
N LYS A 24 -9.08 26.11 23.90
CA LYS A 24 -8.06 27.10 23.47
C LYS A 24 -6.75 26.38 23.11
N LYS A 25 -6.28 26.58 21.87
CA LYS A 25 -4.96 26.22 21.28
C LYS A 25 -4.73 24.84 20.64
N SER A 26 -5.72 23.98 20.45
CA SER A 26 -5.53 22.81 19.57
C SER A 26 -5.75 23.20 18.11
N ASN A 27 -4.73 23.81 17.49
CA ASN A 27 -4.64 23.81 16.03
C ASN A 27 -4.68 22.33 15.61
N SER A 28 -5.72 21.93 14.90
CA SER A 28 -5.84 20.57 14.39
C SER A 28 -4.59 20.25 13.57
N ILE A 29 -3.76 19.34 14.08
CA ILE A 29 -2.61 18.72 13.42
C ILE A 29 -2.91 18.45 11.93
N LEU A 30 -4.11 17.92 11.67
CA LEU A 30 -4.60 17.68 10.32
C LEU A 30 -4.77 18.96 9.52
N ARG A 31 -5.38 20.01 10.09
CA ARG A 31 -5.52 21.31 9.43
C ARG A 31 -4.17 21.93 9.09
N GLN A 32 -3.12 21.69 9.88
CA GLN A 32 -1.76 22.16 9.58
C GLN A 32 -1.15 21.33 8.45
N LEU A 33 -1.26 20.00 8.47
CA LEU A 33 -0.83 19.12 7.37
C LEU A 33 -1.54 19.43 6.05
N SER A 34 -2.87 19.58 6.03
CA SER A 34 -3.60 19.95 4.81
C SER A 34 -3.25 21.37 4.34
N GLN A 35 -3.02 22.32 5.25
CA GLN A 35 -2.62 23.70 4.89
C GLN A 35 -1.19 23.77 4.34
N LEU A 36 -0.27 22.99 4.90
CA LEU A 36 1.12 22.90 4.46
C LEU A 36 1.21 22.15 3.12
N SER A 37 0.41 21.10 2.91
CA SER A 37 0.29 20.43 1.61
C SER A 37 -0.18 21.37 0.49
N ARG A 38 -1.05 22.36 0.80
CA ARG A 38 -1.59 23.30 -0.19
C ARG A 38 -0.64 24.45 -0.52
N ARG A 39 0.36 24.73 0.31
CA ARG A 39 1.34 25.80 0.09
C ARG A 39 2.60 25.20 -0.51
N SER A 40 2.87 25.47 -1.79
CA SER A 40 4.14 25.12 -2.42
C SER A 40 5.32 25.67 -1.60
N ILE A 41 6.25 24.80 -1.20
CA ILE A 41 7.45 25.13 -0.40
C ILE A 41 8.42 26.07 -1.16
N GLU A 42 8.17 26.34 -2.44
CA GLU A 42 8.93 27.36 -3.20
C GLU A 42 8.83 28.76 -2.55
N SER A 43 7.73 29.04 -1.83
CA SER A 43 7.58 30.25 -0.99
C SER A 43 8.34 30.19 0.34
N LEU A 44 8.85 29.03 0.76
CA LEU A 44 9.63 28.83 1.99
C LEU A 44 11.12 28.62 1.71
N SER A 45 11.49 28.21 0.49
CA SER A 45 12.90 28.10 0.09
C SER A 45 13.52 29.47 -0.23
N SER A 46 12.70 30.46 -0.60
CA SER A 46 13.14 31.85 -0.83
C SER A 46 13.50 32.62 0.45
N THR A 47 13.15 32.10 1.64
CA THR A 47 13.58 32.67 2.93
C THR A 47 14.85 32.03 3.48
N LEU A 48 15.36 30.96 2.87
CA LEU A 48 16.63 30.32 3.23
C LEU A 48 17.84 30.85 2.45
N SER A 49 17.64 31.85 1.59
CA SER A 49 18.70 32.46 0.77
C SER A 49 19.10 33.84 1.27
N SER A 50 19.68 33.93 2.48
CA SER A 50 20.59 35.01 2.85
C SER A 50 21.32 34.72 4.17
N PRO A 51 22.67 34.85 4.22
CA PRO A 51 23.43 34.67 5.44
C PRO A 51 23.29 35.92 6.31
N ARG A 52 22.27 35.96 7.15
CA ARG A 52 22.29 36.82 8.35
C ARG A 52 22.32 35.90 9.56
N THR A 53 23.39 36.05 10.32
CA THR A 53 23.67 35.44 11.62
C THR A 53 22.38 35.15 12.41
N PRO A 54 22.12 33.90 12.83
CA PRO A 54 20.93 33.60 13.60
C PRO A 54 21.01 34.28 14.96
N SER A 55 19.94 35.01 15.32
CA SER A 55 19.77 35.54 16.67
C SER A 55 19.64 34.36 17.65
N PRO A 56 20.26 34.37 18.84
CA PRO A 56 20.42 33.17 19.70
C PRO A 56 19.12 32.68 20.37
N ARG A 57 17.96 33.20 19.96
CA ARG A 57 16.69 33.04 20.70
C ARG A 57 15.49 32.63 19.85
N ALA A 58 15.68 32.32 18.58
CA ALA A 58 14.67 31.60 17.80
C ALA A 58 14.87 30.09 18.03
N THR A 59 14.54 29.61 19.23
CA THR A 59 14.31 28.19 19.45
C THR A 59 13.20 27.74 18.49
N PHE A 60 13.35 26.57 17.90
CA PHE A 60 12.48 25.90 16.92
C PHE A 60 10.98 25.76 17.32
N SER A 61 10.49 26.46 18.35
CA SER A 61 9.12 26.39 18.88
C SER A 61 8.09 27.29 18.17
N ASP A 62 8.50 28.13 17.22
CA ASP A 62 7.60 29.05 16.48
C ASP A 62 7.08 28.46 15.15
N TYR A 63 7.51 27.24 14.80
CA TYR A 63 7.05 26.50 13.62
C TYR A 63 6.00 25.44 14.01
N PRO A 64 5.09 25.05 13.09
CA PRO A 64 4.21 23.92 13.34
C PRO A 64 5.05 22.68 13.66
N ASN A 65 4.50 21.82 14.52
CA ASN A 65 5.11 20.62 15.09
C ASN A 65 6.17 19.98 14.15
N PRO A 66 7.44 19.84 14.57
CA PRO A 66 8.52 19.38 13.71
C PRO A 66 8.24 18.01 13.09
N CYS A 67 7.61 17.08 13.82
CA CYS A 67 7.31 15.76 13.27
C CYS A 67 6.23 15.79 12.16
N GLU A 68 5.26 16.71 12.21
CA GLU A 68 4.28 16.88 11.12
C GLU A 68 4.96 17.35 9.83
N LEU A 69 5.89 18.30 9.94
CA LEU A 69 6.68 18.77 8.81
C LEU A 69 7.55 17.64 8.24
N ILE A 70 8.19 16.85 9.11
CA ILE A 70 9.01 15.71 8.68
C ILE A 70 8.16 14.66 7.93
N LEU A 71 6.97 14.33 8.45
CA LEU A 71 6.04 13.41 7.78
C LEU A 71 5.61 13.93 6.40
N LEU A 72 5.28 15.22 6.31
CA LEU A 72 4.92 15.84 5.04
C LEU A 72 6.11 15.83 4.06
N SER A 73 7.30 16.17 4.54
CA SER A 73 8.52 16.13 3.73
C SER A 73 8.81 14.71 3.23
N ALA A 74 8.64 13.69 4.06
CA ALA A 74 8.78 12.30 3.66
C ALA A 74 7.75 11.93 2.58
N LEU A 75 6.48 12.30 2.74
CA LEU A 75 5.43 12.08 1.72
C LEU A 75 5.73 12.77 0.40
N GLN A 76 6.41 13.92 0.42
CA GLN A 76 6.85 14.67 -0.76
C GLN A 76 8.16 14.13 -1.37
N ALA A 77 8.66 12.99 -0.88
CA ALA A 77 9.91 12.36 -1.30
C ALA A 77 11.16 13.23 -1.06
N HIS A 78 11.16 14.04 0.00
CA HIS A 78 12.40 14.62 0.51
C HIS A 78 13.21 13.59 1.30
N ILE A 79 14.53 13.70 1.21
CA ILE A 79 15.44 12.86 1.98
C ILE A 79 15.37 13.29 3.45
N ILE A 80 14.99 12.37 4.32
CA ILE A 80 14.95 12.57 5.77
C ILE A 80 16.14 11.87 6.39
N SER A 81 16.84 12.54 7.31
CA SER A 81 17.98 11.93 7.99
C SER A 81 17.52 10.84 8.97
N GLY A 82 18.40 9.90 9.29
CA GLY A 82 18.11 8.85 10.27
C GLY A 82 17.80 9.39 11.66
N ASP A 83 18.41 10.53 12.03
CA ASP A 83 18.15 11.18 13.32
C ASP A 83 16.78 11.87 13.33
N ASP A 84 16.40 12.56 12.25
CA ASP A 84 15.07 13.18 12.14
C ASP A 84 13.96 12.12 12.15
N MET A 85 14.16 10.98 11.46
CA MET A 85 13.20 9.88 11.49
C MET A 85 13.05 9.29 12.89
N ARG A 86 14.16 9.08 13.63
CA ARG A 86 14.12 8.62 15.02
C ARG A 86 13.42 9.60 15.95
N ASN A 87 13.72 10.89 15.80
CA ASN A 87 13.11 11.94 16.62
C ASN A 87 11.60 12.01 16.37
N CYS A 88 11.18 12.03 15.10
CA CYS A 88 9.75 12.01 14.76
C CYS A 88 9.05 10.73 15.22
N SER A 89 9.69 9.55 15.12
CA SER A 89 9.14 8.31 15.68
C SER A 89 8.94 8.40 17.20
N THR A 90 9.93 8.93 17.92
CA THR A 90 9.86 9.14 19.38
C THR A 90 8.76 10.13 19.75
N GLU A 91 8.59 11.19 18.98
CA GLU A 91 7.49 12.14 19.14
C GLU A 91 6.13 11.46 18.90
N ILE A 92 5.97 10.67 17.83
CA ILE A 92 4.76 9.90 17.55
C ILE A 92 4.44 8.94 18.70
N GLN A 93 5.46 8.28 19.26
CA GLN A 93 5.29 7.38 20.41
C GLN A 93 4.71 8.10 21.63
N ALA A 94 5.13 9.34 21.87
CA ALA A 94 4.71 10.17 23.00
C ALA A 94 3.34 10.86 22.80
N LEU A 95 2.78 10.82 21.58
CA LEU A 95 1.45 11.37 21.31
C LEU A 95 0.37 10.68 22.13
N THR A 96 -0.69 11.43 22.44
CA THR A 96 -1.91 10.86 23.04
C THR A 96 -2.58 9.88 22.08
N LEU A 97 -3.40 8.97 22.62
CA LEU A 97 -4.17 8.03 21.80
C LEU A 97 -5.03 8.73 20.74
N CYS A 98 -5.65 9.86 21.09
CA CYS A 98 -6.45 10.66 20.17
C CYS A 98 -5.63 11.22 19.01
N GLU A 99 -4.39 11.66 19.27
CA GLU A 99 -3.49 12.18 18.25
C GLU A 99 -2.94 11.06 17.35
N LYS A 100 -2.54 9.92 17.93
CA LYS A 100 -2.16 8.72 17.17
C LYS A 100 -3.30 8.27 16.24
N GLN A 101 -4.55 8.26 16.71
CA GLN A 101 -5.72 7.92 15.89
C GLN A 101 -5.94 8.91 14.73
N LYS A 102 -5.74 10.22 14.97
CA LYS A 102 -5.80 11.23 13.89
C LYS A 102 -4.73 10.97 12.83
N LEU A 103 -3.52 10.60 13.25
CA LEU A 103 -2.44 10.28 12.33
C LEU A 103 -2.72 9.01 11.52
N ILE A 104 -3.30 7.97 12.12
CA ILE A 104 -3.80 6.80 11.39
C ILE A 104 -4.84 7.23 10.35
N ASN A 105 -5.81 8.05 10.73
CA ASN A 105 -6.87 8.52 9.83
C ASN A 105 -6.33 9.39 8.68
N PHE A 106 -5.20 10.08 8.88
CA PHE A 106 -4.52 10.84 7.82
C PHE A 106 -4.00 9.95 6.69
N PHE A 107 -3.58 8.71 6.99
CA PHE A 107 -3.11 7.74 5.99
C PHE A 107 -4.24 6.89 5.38
N LYS A 108 -5.41 6.82 6.01
CA LYS A 108 -6.57 6.10 5.47
C LYS A 108 -7.03 6.69 4.12
N PRO A 109 -7.82 5.97 3.30
CA PRO A 109 -8.19 6.40 1.95
C PRO A 109 -8.83 7.79 1.83
N GLU A 110 -9.62 8.19 2.84
CA GLU A 110 -10.26 9.52 2.92
C GLU A 110 -9.36 10.60 3.55
N GLY A 111 -8.16 10.24 3.97
CA GLY A 111 -7.18 11.12 4.58
C GLY A 111 -6.37 11.91 3.54
N ASP A 112 -5.71 12.96 4.02
CA ASP A 112 -4.96 13.91 3.19
C ASP A 112 -3.69 13.31 2.56
N ALA A 113 -3.15 12.22 3.10
CA ALA A 113 -1.97 11.55 2.53
C ALA A 113 -2.21 11.17 1.07
N SER A 114 -3.42 10.69 0.74
CA SER A 114 -3.80 10.30 -0.62
C SER A 114 -3.70 11.45 -1.62
N GLY A 115 -4.11 12.66 -1.21
CA GLY A 115 -4.01 13.88 -2.01
C GLY A 115 -2.57 14.35 -2.19
N ILE A 116 -1.68 14.09 -1.23
CA ILE A 116 -0.25 14.42 -1.38
C ILE A 116 0.40 13.48 -2.41
N ILE A 117 0.09 12.18 -2.38
CA ILE A 117 0.56 11.22 -3.39
C ILE A 117 0.09 11.62 -4.79
N GLU A 118 -1.17 12.04 -4.92
CA GLU A 118 -1.72 12.55 -6.17
C GLU A 118 -1.00 13.82 -6.66
N ASN A 119 -0.77 14.77 -5.76
CA ASN A 119 -0.04 16.01 -6.07
C ASN A 119 1.42 15.76 -6.49
N ASN A 120 2.07 14.73 -5.94
CA ASN A 120 3.41 14.34 -6.39
C ASN A 120 3.38 13.85 -7.84
N ALA A 121 2.33 13.11 -8.23
CA ALA A 121 2.14 12.72 -9.62
C ALA A 121 1.90 13.94 -10.52
N PHE A 122 1.04 14.87 -10.12
CA PHE A 122 0.85 16.13 -10.87
C PHE A 122 2.17 16.89 -11.11
N LYS A 123 3.03 16.97 -10.09
CA LYS A 123 4.35 17.58 -10.21
C LYS A 123 5.28 16.80 -11.14
N ALA A 124 5.31 15.47 -11.02
CA ALA A 124 6.17 14.61 -11.84
C ALA A 124 5.80 14.67 -13.33
N PHE A 125 4.50 14.71 -13.64
CA PHE A 125 3.98 14.80 -15.01
C PHE A 125 3.82 16.25 -15.51
N ASN A 126 4.11 17.24 -14.66
CA ASN A 126 3.89 18.66 -14.94
C ASN A 126 2.47 18.95 -15.47
N CYS A 127 1.45 18.44 -14.78
CA CYS A 127 0.06 18.53 -15.20
C CYS A 127 -0.86 18.98 -14.04
N SER A 128 -2.06 19.44 -14.37
CA SER A 128 -3.11 19.79 -13.40
C SER A 128 -4.09 18.65 -13.15
N ASN A 129 -4.11 17.64 -14.01
CA ASN A 129 -4.91 16.44 -13.88
C ASN A 129 -4.22 15.27 -14.59
N LEU A 130 -4.36 14.06 -14.06
CA LEU A 130 -3.84 12.85 -14.66
C LEU A 130 -4.83 12.32 -15.71
N SER A 131 -4.30 11.88 -16.84
CA SER A 131 -5.05 11.21 -17.90
C SER A 131 -4.21 10.11 -18.54
N SER A 132 -4.88 9.22 -19.27
CA SER A 132 -4.26 8.11 -19.99
C SER A 132 -3.27 8.55 -21.08
N ASP A 133 -3.47 9.72 -21.66
CA ASP A 133 -2.59 10.30 -22.69
C ASP A 133 -1.17 10.53 -22.18
N LEU A 134 -0.98 10.74 -20.87
CA LEU A 134 0.33 10.94 -20.26
C LEU A 134 1.25 9.72 -20.42
N LEU A 135 0.71 8.52 -20.64
CA LEU A 135 1.52 7.30 -20.85
C LEU A 135 1.94 7.06 -22.32
N LYS A 136 1.59 7.95 -23.25
CA LYS A 136 1.88 7.75 -24.69
C LYS A 136 3.35 8.00 -25.06
N GLU A 137 4.01 8.92 -24.37
CA GLU A 137 5.40 9.34 -24.58
C GLU A 137 6.30 8.86 -23.40
N ASP A 138 7.18 9.73 -22.90
CA ASP A 138 8.12 9.46 -21.80
C ASP A 138 7.43 9.26 -20.44
N GLY A 139 6.10 9.38 -20.36
CA GLY A 139 5.39 9.33 -19.09
C GLY A 139 5.43 7.97 -18.39
N SER A 140 5.77 6.91 -19.11
CA SER A 140 6.08 5.61 -18.50
C SER A 140 7.39 5.62 -17.70
N GLU A 141 8.42 6.33 -18.18
CA GLU A 141 9.67 6.55 -17.46
C GLU A 141 9.45 7.49 -16.27
N LEU A 142 8.63 8.54 -16.44
CA LEU A 142 8.24 9.43 -15.33
C LEU A 142 7.49 8.67 -14.23
N LEU A 143 6.58 7.76 -14.61
CA LEU A 143 5.88 6.89 -13.66
C LEU A 143 6.85 5.98 -12.91
N GLU A 144 7.85 5.43 -13.60
CA GLU A 144 8.89 4.61 -12.98
C GLU A 144 9.74 5.42 -12.00
N GLN A 145 10.16 6.64 -12.36
CA GLN A 145 10.89 7.51 -11.44
C GLN A 145 10.06 7.89 -10.21
N LEU A 146 8.78 8.20 -10.40
CA LEU A 146 7.84 8.47 -9.30
C LEU A 146 7.69 7.24 -8.39
N TRP A 147 7.55 6.06 -8.99
CA TRP A 147 7.50 4.79 -8.27
C TRP A 147 8.77 4.52 -7.47
N LEU A 148 9.95 4.72 -8.06
CA LEU A 148 11.22 4.53 -7.38
C LEU A 148 11.34 5.41 -6.15
N LYS A 149 10.93 6.68 -6.24
CA LYS A 149 10.85 7.59 -5.08
C LYS A 149 9.87 7.07 -4.03
N LEU A 150 8.67 6.66 -4.44
CA LEU A 150 7.66 6.14 -3.53
C LEU A 150 8.17 4.90 -2.76
N ASN A 151 8.67 3.92 -3.50
CA ASN A 151 9.02 2.59 -2.98
C ASN A 151 10.37 2.57 -2.24
N SER A 152 11.35 3.39 -2.66
CA SER A 152 12.71 3.35 -2.10
C SER A 152 12.98 4.44 -1.07
N LEU A 153 12.13 5.48 -1.00
CA LEU A 153 12.32 6.61 -0.09
C LEU A 153 11.11 6.88 0.77
N VAL A 154 9.94 7.13 0.17
CA VAL A 154 8.73 7.54 0.92
C VAL A 154 8.28 6.44 1.87
N ILE A 155 8.01 5.24 1.36
CA ILE A 155 7.49 4.12 2.16
C ILE A 155 8.46 3.74 3.29
N PRO A 156 9.76 3.50 3.06
CA PRO A 156 10.69 3.16 4.14
C PRO A 156 10.80 4.24 5.22
N SER A 157 10.78 5.52 4.83
CA SER A 157 10.83 6.63 5.78
C SER A 157 9.59 6.67 6.66
N LEU A 158 8.40 6.51 6.05
CA LEU A 158 7.14 6.49 6.76
C LEU A 158 7.00 5.25 7.65
N GLN A 159 7.44 4.07 7.19
CA GLN A 159 7.47 2.86 8.02
C GLN A 159 8.31 3.07 9.28
N SER A 160 9.48 3.70 9.14
CA SER A 160 10.38 3.98 10.26
C SER A 160 9.76 4.96 11.27
N MET A 161 9.13 6.03 10.79
CA MET A 161 8.53 7.06 11.66
C MET A 161 7.22 6.60 12.30
N CYS A 162 6.33 5.98 11.51
CA CYS A 162 4.97 5.63 11.93
C CYS A 162 4.85 4.28 12.64
N PHE A 163 5.94 3.53 12.82
CA PHE A 163 5.94 2.24 13.54
C PHE A 163 5.19 2.25 14.90
N PRO A 164 5.32 3.28 15.76
CA PRO A 164 4.55 3.40 17.00
C PRO A 164 3.02 3.33 16.88
N LEU A 165 2.46 3.58 15.70
CA LEU A 165 1.01 3.57 15.49
C LEU A 165 0.41 2.15 15.52
N ILE A 166 1.23 1.12 15.34
CA ILE A 166 0.83 -0.30 15.41
C ILE A 166 0.30 -0.65 16.82
N GLU A 167 0.74 0.08 17.85
CA GLU A 167 0.22 -0.08 19.23
C GLU A 167 -1.27 0.25 19.35
N ILE A 168 -1.78 1.15 18.50
CA ILE A 168 -3.19 1.58 18.50
C ILE A 168 -4.02 0.72 17.55
N ASP A 169 -3.45 0.39 16.40
CA ASP A 169 -4.10 -0.42 15.38
C ASP A 169 -3.07 -1.42 14.81
N THR A 170 -3.17 -2.68 15.23
CA THR A 170 -2.23 -3.73 14.79
C THR A 170 -2.35 -4.04 13.30
N SER A 171 -3.41 -3.60 12.64
CA SER A 171 -3.59 -3.71 11.20
C SER A 171 -3.07 -2.50 10.44
N PHE A 172 -2.55 -1.48 11.13
CA PHE A 172 -1.96 -0.31 10.49
C PHE A 172 -0.70 -0.69 9.72
N ASP A 173 -0.83 -0.68 8.40
CA ASP A 173 0.29 -0.84 7.47
C ASP A 173 0.36 0.36 6.53
N VAL A 174 1.35 1.22 6.79
CA VAL A 174 1.57 2.42 5.97
C VAL A 174 2.00 2.08 4.54
N GLN A 175 2.65 0.93 4.29
CA GLN A 175 2.99 0.51 2.94
C GLN A 175 1.73 0.23 2.14
N THR A 176 0.87 -0.65 2.64
CA THR A 176 -0.42 -0.98 2.01
C THR A 176 -1.26 0.28 1.77
N LEU A 177 -1.35 1.19 2.76
CA LEU A 177 -2.10 2.44 2.64
C LEU A 177 -1.55 3.37 1.54
N ILE A 178 -0.23 3.57 1.49
CA ILE A 178 0.41 4.44 0.51
C ILE A 178 0.33 3.84 -0.90
N LEU A 179 0.54 2.53 -1.04
CA LEU A 179 0.41 1.83 -2.32
C LEU A 179 -1.03 1.81 -2.82
N THR A 180 -2.00 1.65 -1.93
CA THR A 180 -3.43 1.77 -2.25
C THR A 180 -3.78 3.18 -2.71
N ALA A 181 -3.29 4.22 -2.03
CA ALA A 181 -3.47 5.60 -2.47
C ALA A 181 -2.85 5.87 -3.85
N PHE A 182 -1.64 5.36 -4.10
CA PHE A 182 -1.00 5.47 -5.41
C PHE A 182 -1.79 4.76 -6.50
N ARG A 183 -2.30 3.55 -6.22
CA ARG A 183 -3.17 2.80 -7.14
C ARG A 183 -4.41 3.61 -7.50
N ASP A 184 -5.14 4.09 -6.50
CA ASP A 184 -6.46 4.68 -6.69
C ASP A 184 -6.41 6.11 -7.23
N ARG A 185 -5.41 6.90 -6.80
CA ARG A 185 -5.28 8.30 -7.21
C ARG A 185 -4.44 8.50 -8.47
N VAL A 186 -3.46 7.63 -8.72
CA VAL A 186 -2.50 7.79 -9.82
C VAL A 186 -2.74 6.74 -10.90
N LEU A 187 -2.57 5.45 -10.61
CA LEU A 187 -2.64 4.41 -11.62
C LEU A 187 -4.04 4.28 -12.23
N ALA A 188 -5.11 4.42 -11.44
CA ALA A 188 -6.47 4.33 -11.95
C ALA A 188 -6.76 5.35 -13.06
N LYS A 189 -6.18 6.56 -12.96
CA LYS A 189 -6.33 7.63 -13.95
C LYS A 189 -5.41 7.43 -15.15
N LEU A 190 -4.14 7.11 -14.91
CA LEU A 190 -3.16 6.88 -15.97
C LEU A 190 -3.49 5.64 -16.82
N LEU A 191 -4.11 4.63 -16.23
CA LEU A 191 -4.47 3.38 -16.93
C LEU A 191 -5.92 3.34 -17.42
N GLN A 192 -6.69 4.41 -17.24
CA GLN A 192 -8.13 4.45 -17.53
C GLN A 192 -8.46 3.93 -18.94
N ASP A 193 -7.70 4.40 -19.95
CA ASP A 193 -7.88 4.04 -21.35
C ASP A 193 -6.76 3.14 -21.88
N ALA A 194 -6.01 2.47 -21.01
CA ALA A 194 -4.96 1.55 -21.44
C ALA A 194 -5.55 0.42 -22.29
N ASP A 195 -4.99 0.26 -23.49
CA ASP A 195 -5.34 -0.74 -24.51
C ASP A 195 -4.11 -1.48 -25.06
N ARG A 196 -2.92 -1.15 -24.55
CA ARG A 196 -1.62 -1.71 -24.96
C ARG A 196 -0.82 -2.23 -23.76
N GLU A 197 0.17 -3.07 -24.05
CA GLU A 197 1.14 -3.54 -23.07
C GLU A 197 2.14 -2.44 -22.70
N PHE A 198 2.57 -2.42 -21.43
CA PHE A 198 3.62 -1.54 -20.90
C PHE A 198 4.68 -2.37 -20.17
N PRO A 199 5.65 -2.96 -20.89
CA PRO A 199 6.65 -3.84 -20.31
C PRO A 199 7.45 -3.19 -19.17
N GLN A 200 7.83 -1.91 -19.29
CA GLN A 200 8.56 -1.20 -18.23
C GLN A 200 7.77 -1.07 -16.91
N LEU A 201 6.44 -1.04 -16.97
CA LEU A 201 5.61 -0.90 -15.77
C LEU A 201 5.36 -2.24 -15.07
N LYS A 202 5.82 -3.37 -15.64
CA LYS A 202 5.50 -4.72 -15.15
C LYS A 202 5.80 -4.91 -13.67
N SER A 203 6.96 -4.46 -13.19
CA SER A 203 7.31 -4.57 -11.77
C SER A 203 6.33 -3.81 -10.89
N ILE A 204 6.02 -2.56 -11.27
CA ILE A 204 5.12 -1.67 -10.53
C ILE A 204 3.73 -2.31 -10.44
N LEU A 205 3.20 -2.74 -11.58
CA LEU A 205 1.87 -3.30 -11.69
C LEU A 205 1.73 -4.61 -10.90
N LEU A 206 2.76 -5.48 -10.94
CA LEU A 206 2.75 -6.71 -10.15
C LEU A 206 2.83 -6.43 -8.65
N THR A 207 3.66 -5.49 -8.21
CA THR A 207 3.70 -5.08 -6.80
C THR A 207 2.34 -4.57 -6.34
N ILE A 208 1.69 -3.70 -7.12
CA ILE A 208 0.35 -3.19 -6.78
C ILE A 208 -0.69 -4.30 -6.70
N LEU A 209 -0.63 -5.30 -7.59
CA LEU A 209 -1.53 -6.46 -7.54
C LEU A 209 -1.37 -7.32 -6.29
N VAL A 210 -0.19 -7.30 -5.66
CA VAL A 210 0.14 -8.12 -4.48
C VAL A 210 -0.04 -7.36 -3.17
N GLU A 211 0.38 -6.10 -3.15
CA GLU A 211 0.52 -5.28 -1.93
C GLU A 211 -0.67 -4.35 -1.66
N THR A 212 -1.73 -4.40 -2.48
CA THR A 212 -2.92 -3.56 -2.27
C THR A 212 -4.19 -4.38 -2.15
N GLU A 213 -5.10 -3.94 -1.28
CA GLU A 213 -6.35 -4.65 -1.00
C GLU A 213 -7.47 -4.28 -1.99
N ASP A 214 -8.31 -5.26 -2.36
CA ASP A 214 -9.56 -5.06 -3.10
C ASP A 214 -9.46 -4.19 -4.36
N ILE A 215 -8.64 -4.63 -5.32
CA ILE A 215 -8.48 -3.92 -6.61
C ILE A 215 -9.77 -3.97 -7.43
N PRO A 216 -10.35 -2.81 -7.83
CA PRO A 216 -11.55 -2.78 -8.65
C PRO A 216 -11.36 -3.57 -9.95
N THR A 217 -12.35 -4.38 -10.33
CA THR A 217 -12.29 -5.25 -11.52
C THR A 217 -11.96 -4.49 -12.81
N SER A 218 -12.46 -3.26 -12.94
CA SER A 218 -12.16 -2.37 -14.07
C SER A 218 -10.67 -2.05 -14.15
N LEU A 219 -10.07 -1.62 -13.04
CA LEU A 219 -8.63 -1.34 -12.96
C LEU A 219 -7.81 -2.61 -13.15
N ARG A 220 -8.22 -3.72 -12.53
CA ARG A 220 -7.53 -5.01 -12.70
C ARG A 220 -7.46 -5.45 -14.16
N THR A 221 -8.55 -5.27 -14.90
CA THR A 221 -8.59 -5.56 -16.35
C THR A 221 -7.58 -4.72 -17.12
N LYS A 222 -7.46 -3.43 -16.78
CA LYS A 222 -6.49 -2.51 -17.39
C LYS A 222 -5.05 -2.92 -17.05
N ILE A 223 -4.78 -3.26 -15.80
CA ILE A 223 -3.49 -3.80 -15.37
C ILE A 223 -3.13 -5.07 -16.15
N ASP A 224 -4.08 -5.99 -16.31
CA ASP A 224 -3.86 -7.24 -17.05
C ASP A 224 -3.51 -6.98 -18.53
N ILE A 225 -4.18 -6.02 -19.20
CA ILE A 225 -3.84 -5.56 -20.55
C ILE A 225 -2.41 -5.00 -20.59
N CYS A 226 -2.05 -4.12 -19.65
CA CYS A 226 -0.71 -3.55 -19.55
C CYS A 226 0.38 -4.61 -19.29
N LEU A 227 0.01 -5.75 -18.71
CA LEU A 227 0.88 -6.92 -18.49
C LEU A 227 0.90 -7.90 -19.67
N GLY A 228 0.27 -7.57 -20.79
CA GLY A 228 0.21 -8.42 -21.99
C GLY A 228 -0.73 -9.62 -21.84
N LYS A 229 -1.56 -9.67 -20.79
CA LYS A 229 -2.60 -10.68 -20.67
C LYS A 229 -3.76 -10.25 -21.57
N SER A 230 -3.94 -10.98 -22.67
CA SER A 230 -5.12 -10.81 -23.51
C SER A 230 -6.38 -10.92 -22.64
N PRO A 231 -7.42 -10.08 -22.84
CA PRO A 231 -8.73 -10.29 -22.25
C PRO A 231 -9.37 -11.53 -22.87
N SER A 232 -8.78 -12.70 -22.64
CA SER A 232 -9.37 -13.97 -22.99
C SER A 232 -10.48 -14.20 -21.99
N THR A 233 -11.72 -14.10 -22.48
CA THR A 233 -12.87 -14.87 -22.02
C THR A 233 -12.41 -16.11 -21.25
N SER A 234 -12.45 -16.03 -19.92
CA SER A 234 -12.25 -17.16 -19.04
C SER A 234 -13.44 -18.10 -19.17
N LYS A 235 -13.55 -18.80 -20.30
CA LYS A 235 -14.30 -20.05 -20.31
C LYS A 235 -13.53 -21.01 -19.42
N PRO A 236 -14.17 -21.65 -18.43
CA PRO A 236 -13.49 -22.64 -17.62
C PRO A 236 -13.04 -23.75 -18.55
N ARG A 237 -11.73 -23.98 -18.61
CA ARG A 237 -11.13 -25.04 -19.42
C ARG A 237 -11.34 -26.39 -18.74
N TYR A 238 -12.60 -26.83 -18.68
CA TYR A 238 -12.96 -28.22 -18.52
C TYR A 238 -13.48 -28.75 -19.87
N GLN A 239 -12.58 -28.84 -20.85
CA GLN A 239 -12.81 -29.78 -21.94
C GLN A 239 -12.32 -31.15 -21.50
N LYS A 240 -13.23 -31.89 -20.87
CA LYS A 240 -13.14 -33.34 -20.71
C LYS A 240 -12.97 -33.89 -22.13
N LYS A 241 -11.78 -34.41 -22.45
CA LYS A 241 -11.46 -35.01 -23.74
C LYS A 241 -12.28 -36.30 -23.87
N ILE A 242 -13.51 -36.18 -24.38
CA ILE A 242 -14.32 -37.34 -24.75
C ILE A 242 -13.64 -37.94 -25.98
N ARG A 243 -12.94 -39.06 -25.76
CA ARG A 243 -12.32 -39.86 -26.79
C ARG A 243 -13.41 -40.48 -27.64
N SER A 244 -13.65 -39.94 -28.83
CA SER A 244 -14.52 -40.52 -29.84
C SER A 244 -14.03 -41.93 -30.18
N LYS A 245 -14.82 -42.95 -29.83
CA LYS A 245 -14.66 -44.31 -30.35
C LYS A 245 -15.23 -44.31 -31.77
N THR A 246 -14.38 -44.58 -32.75
CA THR A 246 -14.78 -45.20 -34.00
C THR A 246 -14.08 -46.55 -34.11
N ASP A 247 -14.91 -47.58 -34.29
CA ASP A 247 -14.58 -48.98 -34.45
C ASP A 247 -13.76 -49.26 -35.71
N SER A 248 -12.86 -50.24 -35.63
CA SER A 248 -12.64 -51.23 -36.70
C SER A 248 -11.93 -52.45 -36.14
N CYS A 249 -12.75 -53.43 -35.72
CA CYS A 249 -12.67 -54.86 -36.01
C CYS A 249 -11.30 -55.46 -36.40
N LEU A 250 -10.76 -56.38 -35.59
CA LEU A 250 -10.80 -57.84 -35.87
C LEU A 250 -9.91 -58.66 -34.91
N SER A 251 -10.54 -59.68 -34.32
CA SER A 251 -10.01 -61.04 -34.09
C SER A 251 -9.03 -61.33 -32.94
N SER A 252 -9.60 -61.71 -31.79
CA SER A 252 -9.34 -62.95 -31.02
C SER A 252 -7.92 -63.56 -30.95
N LYS A 253 -7.29 -63.49 -29.77
CA LYS A 253 -7.18 -64.64 -28.84
C LYS A 253 -6.54 -64.24 -27.51
N ARG A 254 -7.19 -64.72 -26.44
CA ARG A 254 -6.90 -64.48 -25.02
C ARG A 254 -5.55 -65.07 -24.59
N LYS A 255 -4.88 -64.42 -23.66
CA LYS A 255 -4.21 -65.06 -22.51
C LYS A 255 -4.20 -64.08 -21.34
N SER A 256 -5.14 -64.27 -20.42
CA SER A 256 -5.13 -63.73 -19.06
C SER A 256 -4.25 -64.62 -18.20
N VAL A 257 -3.37 -64.05 -17.39
CA VAL A 257 -2.80 -64.74 -16.23
C VAL A 257 -2.74 -63.73 -15.09
N SER A 258 -3.45 -64.05 -14.01
CA SER A 258 -3.32 -63.48 -12.67
C SER A 258 -3.05 -64.62 -11.68
N TRP A 259 -2.77 -64.23 -10.43
CA TRP A 259 -2.49 -64.99 -9.21
C TRP A 259 -0.98 -65.22 -8.98
N MET A 260 -0.33 -64.40 -8.14
CA MET A 260 -0.30 -64.39 -6.65
C MET A 260 0.62 -65.45 -6.06
N ASP A 261 1.38 -64.98 -5.06
CA ASP A 261 2.22 -65.67 -4.07
C ASP A 261 3.48 -66.38 -4.63
N ASP A 262 4.66 -66.34 -4.00
CA ASP A 262 4.92 -66.42 -2.56
C ASP A 262 6.36 -65.96 -2.20
N MET A 263 6.50 -65.57 -0.93
CA MET A 263 7.64 -65.72 -0.03
C MET A 263 9.06 -65.15 -0.33
N GLN A 264 9.43 -64.32 0.65
CA GLN A 264 10.65 -64.38 1.49
C GLN A 264 11.93 -63.62 1.12
N ASP A 265 12.34 -62.86 2.14
CA ASP A 265 13.69 -62.46 2.53
C ASP A 265 14.49 -61.57 1.57
N ASN A 266 14.53 -60.29 1.90
CA ASN A 266 15.81 -59.59 1.89
C ASN A 266 15.92 -58.61 3.06
N SER A 267 16.53 -59.12 4.13
CA SER A 267 17.19 -58.33 5.16
C SER A 267 18.45 -57.66 4.56
N ARG A 268 18.75 -56.44 5.05
CA ARG A 268 20.07 -55.74 5.00
C ARG A 268 20.43 -55.13 3.64
N LYS A 269 20.94 -53.90 3.49
CA LYS A 269 21.77 -53.03 4.35
C LYS A 269 21.76 -51.59 3.77
N SER A 270 21.86 -50.59 4.65
CA SER A 270 22.26 -49.21 4.34
C SER A 270 23.66 -49.13 3.71
N SER A 271 23.90 -48.11 2.88
CA SER A 271 25.22 -47.48 2.75
C SER A 271 25.12 -46.07 2.16
N THR A 272 25.55 -45.11 2.98
CA THR A 272 26.04 -43.77 2.63
C THR A 272 27.16 -43.84 1.59
N PHE A 273 27.31 -42.81 0.76
CA PHE A 273 28.58 -42.50 0.11
C PHE A 273 28.78 -40.98 0.04
N CYS A 274 29.88 -40.51 0.64
CA CYS A 274 30.55 -39.26 0.30
C CYS A 274 31.75 -39.60 -0.58
N ALA A 275 32.06 -38.73 -1.53
CA ALA A 275 33.41 -38.30 -1.88
C ALA A 275 33.30 -36.85 -2.36
#